data_AF-E6WX65-F1
#
_entry.id   AF-E6WX65-F1
#
_cell.length_a   1.000
_cell.length_b   1.000
_cell.length_c   1.000
_cell.angle_alpha   90.00
_cell.angle_beta   90.00
_cell.angle_gamma   90.00
#
_symmetry.space_group_name_H-M   'P 1'
#
loop_
_entity.id
_entity.type
_entity.pdbx_description
1 polymer ?
#
loop_
_entity_poly.entity_id
_entity_poly.type
_entity_poly.pdbx_seq_one_letter_code
_entity_poly.pdbx_strand_id
1 'polypeptide(L)' 'MDTTSPSDIALKLAELRQQHRALDERIAQLAANAGDELEAKRLKRRKLQLKDCIARLESLLIPDEPA' A
#
# COMPACT_ATOMS: atom_id res chain seq x y z
N MET A 1 -8.84 10.43 -20.42
CA MET A 1 -8.16 9.16 -20.12
C MET A 1 -8.91 8.58 -18.94
N ASP A 2 -10.00 7.90 -19.25
CA ASP A 2 -10.96 7.41 -18.27
C ASP A 2 -10.32 6.26 -17.49
N THR A 3 -9.94 6.51 -16.23
CA THR A 3 -9.26 5.56 -15.31
C THR A 3 -10.17 4.43 -14.82
N THR A 4 -11.17 4.05 -15.62
CA THR A 4 -12.22 3.10 -15.26
C THR A 4 -11.97 1.70 -15.80
N SER A 5 -10.92 1.51 -16.61
CA SER A 5 -10.61 0.19 -17.17
C SER A 5 -9.95 -0.71 -16.11
N PRO A 6 -10.40 -1.98 -15.97
CA PRO A 6 -9.84 -2.94 -15.01
C PRO A 6 -8.31 -3.09 -15.11
N SER A 7 -7.77 -2.98 -16.33
CA SER A 7 -6.32 -3.06 -16.60
C SER A 7 -5.53 -1.90 -15.98
N ASP A 8 -6.07 -0.67 -16.01
CA ASP A 8 -5.43 0.51 -15.41
C ASP A 8 -5.43 0.40 -13.88
N ILE A 9 -6.54 -0.09 -13.32
CA ILE A 9 -6.65 -0.36 -11.87
C ILE A 9 -5.62 -1.43 -11.48
N ALA A 10 -5.48 -2.51 -12.26
CA ALA A 10 -4.49 -3.56 -12.00
C ALA A 10 -3.04 -3.03 -12.06
N LEU A 11 -2.73 -2.16 -13.02
CA LEU A 11 -1.42 -1.51 -13.11
C LEU A 11 -1.16 -0.63 -11.89
N LYS A 12 -2.15 0.18 -11.47
CA LYS A 12 -2.06 1.01 -10.26
C LYS A 12 -1.90 0.16 -9.01
N LEU A 13 -2.58 -0.98 -8.95
CA LEU A 13 -2.48 -1.94 -7.86
C LEU A 13 -1.07 -2.51 -7.75
N ALA A 14 -0.48 -2.89 -8.89
CA ALA A 14 0.89 -3.40 -8.94
C ALA A 14 1.90 -2.35 -8.46
N GLU A 15 1.74 -1.09 -8.88
CA GLU A 15 2.55 0.04 -8.43
C GLU A 15 2.45 0.27 -6.91
N LEU A 16 1.22 0.31 -6.38
CA LEU A 16 0.98 0.47 -4.95
C LEU A 16 1.52 -0.71 -4.13
N ARG A 17 1.39 -1.94 -4.62
CA ARG A 17 1.96 -3.15 -3.99
C ARG A 17 3.49 -3.10 -3.97
N GLN A 18 4.12 -2.61 -5.03
CA GLN A 18 5.57 -2.42 -5.07
C GLN A 18 6.02 -1.36 -4.04
N GLN A 19 5.34 -0.21 -3.99
CA GLN A 19 5.61 0.83 -2.99
C GLN A 19 5.42 0.31 -1.55
N HIS A 20 4.38 -0.50 -1.32
CA HIS A 20 4.13 -1.13 -0.03
C HIS A 20 5.26 -2.08 0.38
N ARG A 21 5.79 -2.91 -0.53
CA ARG A 21 6.94 -3.78 -0.25
C ARG A 21 8.19 -2.97 0.09
N ALA A 22 8.50 -1.93 -0.69
CA ALA A 22 9.65 -1.07 -0.43
C ALA A 22 9.56 -0.38 0.96
N LEU A 23 8.36 0.06 1.35
CA LEU A 23 8.12 0.60 2.69
C LEU A 23 8.29 -0.46 3.78
N ASP A 24 7.93 -1.71 3.51
CA ASP A 24 8.09 -2.79 4.48
C ASP A 24 9.56 -3.12 4.73
N GLU A 25 10.36 -3.18 3.67
CA GLU A 25 11.82 -3.35 3.76
C GLU A 25 12.47 -2.20 4.54
N ARG A 26 12.03 -0.96 4.28
CA ARG A 26 12.47 0.24 5.02
C ARG A 26 12.12 0.15 6.51
N ILE A 27 10.90 -0.29 6.84
CA ILE A 27 10.45 -0.49 8.23
C ILE A 27 11.28 -1.59 8.90
N ALA A 28 11.56 -2.69 8.21
CA ALA A 28 12.36 -3.79 8.74
C ALA A 28 13.80 -3.33 9.04
N GLN A 29 14.41 -2.56 8.14
CA GLN A 29 15.73 -1.95 8.37
C GLN A 29 15.72 -0.96 9.53
N LEU A 30 14.70 -0.10 9.65
CA LEU A 30 14.56 0.82 10.77
C LEU A 30 14.35 0.10 12.10
N ALA A 31 13.55 -0.97 12.11
CA ALA A 31 13.33 -1.79 13.29
C ALA A 31 14.62 -2.48 13.75
N ALA A 32 15.45 -2.94 12.81
CA ALA A 32 16.73 -3.56 13.12
C ALA A 32 17.77 -2.57 13.70
N ASN A 33 17.70 -1.29 13.30
CA ASN A 33 18.67 -0.28 13.73
C ASN A 33 18.29 0.45 15.04
N ALA A 34 17.15 0.13 15.67
CA ALA A 34 16.66 0.68 16.94
C ALA A 34 16.66 2.23 17.07
N GLY A 35 16.93 2.95 15.98
CA GLY A 35 17.37 4.34 16.04
C GLY A 35 16.25 5.35 15.93
N ASP A 36 15.07 4.96 15.46
CA ASP A 36 14.03 5.94 15.18
C ASP A 36 12.61 5.36 15.22
N GLU A 37 12.10 5.17 16.42
CA GLU A 37 10.74 4.67 16.67
C GLU A 37 9.67 5.60 16.06
N LEU A 38 9.98 6.89 15.95
CA LEU A 38 9.11 7.94 15.40
C LEU A 38 9.02 7.83 13.88
N GLU A 39 10.15 7.61 13.21
CA GLU A 39 10.22 7.30 11.77
C GLU A 39 9.49 5.97 11.48
N ALA A 40 9.73 4.94 12.28
CA ALA A 40 9.05 3.65 12.14
C ALA A 40 7.52 3.77 12.27
N LYS A 41 7.03 4.59 13.22
CA LYS A 41 5.60 4.92 13.37
C LYS A 41 5.04 5.64 12.13
N ARG A 42 5.77 6.60 11.56
CA ARG A 42 5.38 7.31 10.33
C ARG A 42 5.29 6.36 9.13
N LEU A 43 6.28 5.50 8.95
CA LEU A 43 6.30 4.53 7.86
C LEU A 43 5.18 3.49 7.99
N LYS A 44 4.91 2.99 9.20
CA LYS A 44 3.78 2.09 9.46
C LYS A 44 2.44 2.74 9.10
N ARG A 45 2.24 4.02 9.43
CA ARG A 45 1.03 4.77 9.05
C ARG A 45 0.90 4.89 7.54
N ARG A 46 2.01 5.16 6.84
CA ARG A 46 2.03 5.24 5.37
C ARG A 46 1.78 3.88 4.71
N LYS A 47 2.32 2.81 5.28
CA LYS A 47 2.04 1.42 4.88
C LYS A 47 0.55 1.09 5.01
N LEU A 48 -0.09 1.49 6.11
CA LEU A 48 -1.52 1.31 6.32
C LEU A 48 -2.35 2.05 5.26
N GLN A 49 -2.02 3.32 4.98
CA GLN A 49 -2.70 4.09 3.94
C GLN A 49 -2.59 3.44 2.55
N LEU A 50 -1.42 2.89 2.20
CA LEU A 50 -1.26 2.17 0.94
C LEU A 50 -2.10 0.89 0.90
N LYS A 51 -2.15 0.15 2.01
CA LYS A 51 -3.01 -1.03 2.13
C LYS A 51 -4.49 -0.66 1.94
N ASP A 52 -4.95 0.42 2.56
CA ASP A 52 -6.33 0.90 2.43
C ASP A 52 -6.64 1.35 0.98
N CYS A 53 -5.68 2.01 0.32
CA CYS A 53 -5.81 2.37 -1.10
C CYS A 53 -5.86 1.13 -2.01
N ILE A 54 -5.01 0.12 -1.75
CA ILE A 54 -5.03 -1.16 -2.47
C ILE A 54 -6.38 -1.84 -2.29
N ALA A 55 -6.86 -1.95 -1.04
CA ALA A 55 -8.15 -2.56 -0.74
C ALA A 55 -9.30 -1.83 -1.45
N ARG A 56 -9.30 -0.48 -1.45
CA ARG A 56 -10.30 0.31 -2.17
C ARG A 56 -10.26 0.07 -3.68
N LEU A 57 -9.07 -0.04 -4.27
CA LEU A 57 -8.92 -0.34 -5.71
C LEU A 57 -9.28 -1.80 -6.04
N GLU A 58 -8.99 -2.74 -5.15
CA GLU A 58 -9.43 -4.14 -5.24
C GLU A 58 -10.96 -4.23 -5.18
N SER A 59 -11.62 -3.50 -4.27
CA SER A 59 -13.08 -3.40 -4.20
C SER A 59 -13.71 -2.71 -5.42
N LEU A 60 -12.95 -1.89 -6.15
CA LEU A 60 -13.42 -1.33 -7.44
C LEU A 60 -13.29 -2.35 -8.58
N LEU A 61 -12.38 -3.32 -8.46
CA LEU A 61 -12.14 -4.41 -9.41
C LEU A 61 -13.04 -5.63 -9.14
N ILE A 62 -13.37 -5.87 -7.88
CA ILE A 62 -14.21 -6.97 -7.40
C ILE A 62 -15.51 -6.34 -6.88
N PRO A 63 -16.61 -6.38 -7.66
CA PRO A 63 -17.90 -5.96 -7.15
C PRO A 63 -18.35 -6.96 -6.08
N ASP A 64 -18.59 -6.47 -4.86
CA ASP A 64 -18.93 -7.20 -3.62
C ASP A 64 -17.76 -8.01 -2.99
N GLU A 65 -17.42 -7.88 -1.72
CA GLU A 65 -18.29 -7.98 -0.53
C GLU A 65 -17.62 -7.24 0.66
N PRO A 66 -18.37 -6.45 1.46
CA PRO A 66 -17.80 -5.74 2.62
C PRO A 66 -17.48 -6.72 3.76
N ALA A 67 -16.23 -6.68 4.25
CA ALA A 67 -15.80 -7.35 5.48
C ALA A 67 -15.92 -6.42 6.70
#